data_AF-A0A654ZMP2-F1
#
_entry.id   AF-A0A654ZMP2-F1
#
_cell.length_a   1.000
_cell.length_b   1.000
_cell.length_c   1.000
_cell.angle_alpha   90.00
_cell.angle_beta   90.00
_cell.angle_gamma   90.00
#
_symmetry.space_group_name_H-M   'P 1'
#
loop_
_entity.id
_entity.type
_entity.pdbx_description
1 polymer ?
#
loop_
_entity_poly.entity_id
_entity_poly.type
_entity_poly.pdbx_seq_one_letter_code
_entity_poly.pdbx_strand_id
1 'polypeptide(L)'
;MFGDPDADYSQALDRHYRGGPPEGWQDSFVSSYATMHASEDWAETFAHYLHIRDALDTAAWCGLAPASATFDRPALGPSAFNTIIDKWLPLSWSLNMVNRSMGHDDLYPFVLPAAVLEKMRFIHTVVDEVAPDFEPAHSRRTV
;
A
#
# COMPACT_ATOMS: atom_id res chain seq x y z
N MET A 1 -0.68 -13.55 -10.00
CA MET A 1 -0.08 -12.26 -9.60
C MET A 1 0.87 -12.41 -8.42
N PHE A 2 0.46 -13.05 -7.32
CA PHE A 2 1.30 -13.24 -6.11
C PHE A 2 2.10 -14.57 -6.07
N GLY A 3 1.81 -15.53 -6.96
CA GLY A 3 2.46 -16.83 -6.99
C GLY A 3 1.53 -17.96 -6.55
N ASP A 4 2.13 -19.06 -6.09
CA ASP A 4 1.43 -20.26 -5.59
C ASP A 4 1.22 -20.17 -4.07
N PRO A 5 -0.03 -20.09 -3.57
CA PRO A 5 -0.32 -20.04 -2.13
C PRO A 5 -0.21 -21.40 -1.43
N ASP A 6 -0.23 -22.51 -2.18
CA ASP A 6 -0.18 -23.87 -1.62
C ASP A 6 1.26 -24.39 -1.47
N ALA A 7 2.25 -23.57 -1.83
CA ALA A 7 3.65 -23.87 -1.62
C ALA A 7 3.94 -24.11 -0.13
N ASP A 8 4.89 -24.99 0.16
CA ASP A 8 5.27 -25.29 1.55
C ASP A 8 5.93 -24.06 2.17
N TYR A 9 5.20 -23.43 3.11
CA TYR A 9 5.63 -22.22 3.80
C TYR A 9 6.97 -22.40 4.51
N SER A 10 7.17 -23.52 5.20
CA SER A 10 8.39 -23.78 5.97
C SER A 10 9.60 -23.95 5.05
N GLN A 11 9.44 -24.66 3.93
CA GLN A 11 10.51 -24.80 2.93
C GLN A 11 10.82 -23.45 2.25
N ALA A 12 9.81 -22.64 2.01
CA ALA A 12 9.97 -21.32 1.43
C ALA A 12 10.69 -20.34 2.38
N LEU A 13 10.41 -20.42 3.68
CA LEU A 13 11.08 -19.65 4.74
C LEU A 13 12.57 -20.01 4.80
N ASP A 14 12.86 -21.30 4.82
CA ASP A 14 14.21 -21.84 4.85
C ASP A 14 15.02 -21.39 3.63
N ARG A 15 14.42 -21.43 2.43
CA ARG A 15 15.04 -20.93 1.20
C ARG A 15 15.36 -19.45 1.32
N HIS A 16 14.43 -18.64 1.81
CA HIS A 16 14.61 -17.20 1.95
C HIS A 16 15.76 -16.85 2.91
N TYR A 17 15.87 -17.52 4.06
CA TYR A 17 16.99 -17.27 4.98
C TYR A 17 18.35 -17.78 4.47
N ARG A 18 18.38 -18.86 3.69
CA ARG A 18 19.63 -19.40 3.14
C ARG A 18 20.13 -18.65 1.91
N GLY A 19 19.21 -18.27 1.03
CA GLY A 19 19.52 -17.71 -0.29
C GLY A 19 19.29 -16.20 -0.42
N GLY A 20 18.61 -15.58 0.55
CA GLY A 20 18.15 -14.20 0.42
C GLY A 20 17.05 -14.05 -0.64
N PRO A 21 16.60 -12.81 -0.90
CA PRO A 21 15.68 -12.53 -1.99
C PRO A 21 16.37 -12.71 -3.36
N PRO A 22 15.63 -13.09 -4.40
CA PRO A 22 16.17 -13.22 -5.76
C PRO A 22 16.69 -11.87 -6.29
N GLU A 23 17.66 -11.90 -7.18
CA GLU A 23 18.17 -10.68 -7.83
C GLU A 23 17.05 -9.96 -8.61
N GLY A 24 17.01 -8.63 -8.53
CA GLY A 24 15.98 -7.81 -9.17
C GLY A 24 14.61 -7.86 -8.49
N TRP A 25 14.50 -8.40 -7.27
CA TRP A 25 13.22 -8.48 -6.56
C TRP A 25 12.51 -7.13 -6.39
N GLN A 26 13.27 -6.04 -6.30
CA GLN A 26 12.76 -4.67 -6.12
C GLN A 26 11.87 -4.20 -7.28
N ASP A 27 11.95 -4.86 -8.44
CA ASP A 27 11.11 -4.54 -9.60
C ASP A 27 9.71 -5.16 -9.52
N SER A 28 9.50 -6.11 -8.60
CA SER A 28 8.26 -6.90 -8.52
C SER A 28 7.67 -7.05 -7.12
N PHE A 29 8.43 -6.79 -6.07
CA PHE A 29 8.01 -7.00 -4.68
C PHE A 29 8.26 -5.76 -3.84
N VAL A 30 7.35 -5.50 -2.88
CA VAL A 30 7.42 -4.31 -2.01
C VAL A 30 8.50 -4.43 -0.94
N SER A 31 8.85 -5.66 -0.55
CA SER A 31 9.90 -5.97 0.41
C SER A 31 10.62 -7.25 0.01
N SER A 32 11.82 -7.49 0.54
CA SER A 32 12.52 -8.75 0.32
C SER A 32 11.72 -9.92 0.90
N TYR A 33 11.04 -9.71 2.03
CA TYR A 33 10.23 -10.72 2.69
C TYR A 33 9.01 -11.14 1.84
N ALA A 34 8.43 -10.22 1.06
CA ALA A 34 7.38 -10.55 0.09
C ALA A 34 7.83 -11.60 -0.97
N THR A 35 9.13 -11.76 -1.21
CA THR A 35 9.65 -12.80 -2.13
C THR A 35 9.62 -14.22 -1.53
N MET A 36 9.40 -14.33 -0.22
CA MET A 36 9.50 -15.58 0.51
C MET A 36 8.34 -16.52 0.15
N HIS A 37 7.10 -16.05 0.18
CA HIS A 37 5.91 -16.86 -0.08
C HIS A 37 4.78 -16.00 -0.67
N ALA A 38 3.89 -16.60 -1.45
CA ALA A 38 2.78 -15.88 -2.10
C ALA A 38 1.83 -15.22 -1.09
N SER A 39 1.64 -15.85 0.08
CA SER A 39 0.87 -15.26 1.18
C SER A 39 1.55 -14.04 1.80
N GLU A 40 2.88 -14.03 1.87
CA GLU A 40 3.65 -12.87 2.36
C GLU A 40 3.64 -11.75 1.33
N ASP A 41 3.75 -12.07 0.04
CA ASP A 41 3.59 -11.07 -1.03
C ASP A 41 2.23 -10.37 -0.95
N TRP A 42 1.17 -11.13 -0.68
CA TRP A 42 -0.16 -10.56 -0.39
C TRP A 42 -0.15 -9.68 0.86
N ALA A 43 0.30 -10.23 1.99
CA ALA A 43 0.24 -9.56 3.29
C ALA A 43 1.06 -8.27 3.31
N GLU A 44 2.30 -8.30 2.82
CA GLU A 44 3.19 -7.15 2.73
C GLU A 44 2.62 -6.09 1.78
N THR A 45 2.13 -6.48 0.60
CA THR A 45 1.51 -5.53 -0.33
C THR A 45 0.26 -4.90 0.27
N PHE A 46 -0.56 -5.67 0.98
CA PHE A 46 -1.78 -5.18 1.62
C PHE A 46 -1.47 -4.23 2.77
N ALA A 47 -0.55 -4.58 3.65
CA ALA A 47 -0.07 -3.72 4.72
C ALA A 47 0.48 -2.41 4.17
N HIS A 48 1.24 -2.48 3.07
CA HIS A 48 1.79 -1.30 2.42
C HIS A 48 0.73 -0.41 1.78
N TYR A 49 -0.29 -1.00 1.15
CA TYR A 49 -1.45 -0.27 0.65
C TYR A 49 -2.19 0.48 1.77
N LEU A 50 -2.41 -0.16 2.92
CA LEU A 50 -3.02 0.48 4.10
C LEU A 50 -2.13 1.61 4.65
N HIS A 51 -0.82 1.40 4.71
CA HIS A 51 0.13 2.43 5.14
C HIS A 51 0.04 3.70 4.29
N ILE A 52 0.02 3.56 2.96
CA ILE A 52 -0.14 4.69 2.02
C ILE A 52 -1.45 5.42 2.28
N ARG A 53 -2.51 4.65 2.46
CA ARG A 53 -3.85 5.15 2.74
C ARG A 53 -3.87 5.99 4.03
N ASP A 54 -3.45 5.41 5.14
CA ASP A 54 -3.47 6.08 6.45
C ASP A 54 -2.57 7.31 6.48
N ALA A 55 -1.42 7.25 5.81
CA ALA A 55 -0.50 8.38 5.68
C ALA A 55 -1.11 9.53 4.86
N LEU A 56 -1.83 9.25 3.78
CA LEU A 56 -2.56 10.26 3.01
C LEU A 56 -3.66 10.93 3.83
N ASP A 57 -4.43 10.16 4.58
CA ASP A 57 -5.50 10.71 5.43
C ASP A 57 -4.90 11.61 6.51
N THR A 58 -3.86 11.15 7.21
CA THR A 58 -3.11 11.95 8.18
C THR A 58 -2.57 13.23 7.55
N ALA A 59 -1.97 13.15 6.37
CA ALA A 59 -1.46 14.32 5.66
C ALA A 59 -2.57 15.32 5.29
N ALA A 60 -3.75 14.83 4.91
CA ALA A 60 -4.88 15.69 4.61
C ALA A 60 -5.41 16.39 5.87
N TRP A 61 -5.51 15.67 6.99
CA TRP A 61 -5.84 16.24 8.31
C TRP A 61 -4.83 17.30 8.76
N CYS A 62 -3.55 17.12 8.46
CA CYS A 62 -2.49 18.08 8.76
C CYS A 62 -2.37 19.22 7.72
N GLY A 63 -3.18 19.24 6.66
CA GLY A 63 -3.11 20.25 5.59
C GLY A 63 -1.92 20.11 4.64
N LEU A 64 -1.24 18.96 4.65
CA LEU A 64 -0.12 18.61 3.75
C LEU A 64 -0.60 17.96 2.45
N ALA A 65 -1.83 17.45 2.42
CA ALA A 65 -2.52 16.97 1.23
C ALA A 65 -3.89 17.64 1.10
N PRO A 66 -4.49 17.69 -0.11
CA PRO A 66 -5.84 18.20 -0.28
C PRO A 66 -6.85 17.42 0.57
N ALA A 67 -7.88 18.08 1.11
CA ALA A 67 -8.94 17.41 1.88
C ALA A 67 -9.67 16.31 1.08
N SER A 68 -9.59 16.31 -0.26
CA SER A 68 -10.11 15.22 -1.09
C SER A 68 -9.26 13.93 -1.00
N ALA A 69 -8.12 13.95 -0.31
CA ALA A 69 -7.29 12.79 -0.05
C ALA A 69 -7.74 12.00 1.19
N THR A 70 -8.67 12.55 2.00
CA THR A 70 -9.22 11.84 3.16
C THR A 70 -10.15 10.71 2.75
N PHE A 71 -10.34 9.74 3.65
CA PHE A 71 -11.29 8.64 3.46
C PHE A 71 -12.76 9.05 3.49
N ASP A 72 -13.06 10.22 4.07
CA ASP A 72 -14.43 10.72 4.22
C ASP A 72 -15.13 10.99 2.87
N ARG A 73 -14.36 11.07 1.78
CA ARG A 73 -14.91 11.15 0.41
C ARG A 73 -14.33 10.02 -0.43
N PRO A 74 -14.95 8.82 -0.41
CA PRO A 74 -14.49 7.73 -1.25
C PRO A 74 -14.52 8.19 -2.72
N ALA A 75 -13.37 8.11 -3.38
CA ALA A 75 -13.35 8.14 -4.83
C ALA A 75 -14.06 6.87 -5.30
N LEU A 76 -15.19 7.02 -6.00
CA LEU A 76 -15.96 5.88 -6.49
C LEU A 76 -15.43 5.43 -7.85
N GLY A 77 -15.24 4.12 -8.00
CA GLY A 77 -15.00 3.47 -9.29
C GLY A 77 -13.51 3.26 -9.67
N PRO A 78 -13.24 2.77 -10.89
CA PRO A 78 -11.93 2.24 -11.30
C PRO A 78 -10.76 3.24 -11.23
N SER A 79 -11.05 4.54 -11.18
CA SER A 79 -10.06 5.62 -11.07
C SER A 79 -9.62 5.93 -9.64
N ALA A 80 -10.27 5.35 -8.63
CA ALA A 80 -10.01 5.62 -7.23
C ALA A 80 -8.57 5.28 -6.83
N PHE A 81 -8.08 4.10 -7.19
CA PHE A 81 -6.68 3.72 -6.97
C PHE A 81 -5.69 4.71 -7.60
N ASN A 82 -5.90 5.07 -8.87
CA ASN A 82 -5.00 6.01 -9.55
C ASN A 82 -4.98 7.37 -8.82
N THR A 83 -6.14 7.83 -8.35
CA THR A 83 -6.25 9.06 -7.56
C THR A 83 -5.46 8.99 -6.25
N ILE A 84 -5.45 7.84 -5.57
CA ILE A 84 -4.63 7.61 -4.37
C ILE A 84 -3.15 7.74 -4.72
N ILE A 85 -2.69 7.05 -5.76
CA ILE A 85 -1.28 7.04 -6.17
C ILE A 85 -0.82 8.42 -6.67
N ASP A 86 -1.64 9.12 -7.45
CA ASP A 86 -1.37 10.47 -7.95
C ASP A 86 -1.18 11.50 -6.82
N LYS A 87 -1.85 11.28 -5.68
CA LYS A 87 -1.68 12.11 -4.48
C LYS A 87 -0.50 11.65 -3.62
N TRP A 88 -0.28 10.34 -3.53
CA TRP A 88 0.75 9.76 -2.69
C TRP A 88 2.15 10.05 -3.20
N LEU A 89 2.43 9.82 -4.48
CA LEU A 89 3.80 9.90 -5.01
C LEU A 89 4.45 11.29 -4.82
N PRO A 90 3.75 12.42 -5.11
CA PRO A 90 4.31 13.74 -4.84
C PRO A 90 4.51 13.99 -3.34
N LEU A 91 3.56 13.56 -2.49
CA LEU A 91 3.64 13.75 -1.05
C LEU A 91 4.83 12.97 -0.45
N SER A 92 4.97 11.68 -0.77
CA SER A 92 6.06 10.84 -0.26
C SER A 92 7.42 11.38 -0.70
N TRP A 93 7.52 11.86 -1.94
CA TRP A 93 8.73 12.54 -2.42
C TRP A 93 9.03 13.79 -1.60
N SER A 94 8.04 14.69 -1.42
CA SER A 94 8.21 15.92 -0.66
C SER A 94 8.66 15.65 0.78
N LEU A 95 8.08 14.64 1.43
CA LEU A 95 8.46 14.22 2.79
C LEU A 95 9.91 13.73 2.85
N ASN A 96 10.34 12.91 1.87
CA ASN A 96 11.72 12.46 1.77
C ASN A 96 12.69 13.65 1.58
N MET A 97 12.35 14.61 0.73
CA MET A 97 13.17 15.82 0.52
C MET A 97 13.30 16.66 1.79
N VAL A 98 12.20 16.84 2.53
CA VAL A 98 12.23 17.52 3.82
C VAL A 98 13.15 16.78 4.79
N ASN A 99 13.04 15.45 4.89
CA ASN A 99 13.87 14.68 5.81
C ASN A 99 15.37 14.76 5.46
N ARG A 100 15.72 14.64 4.16
CA ARG A 100 17.10 14.82 3.68
C ARG A 100 17.66 16.21 3.97
N SER A 101 16.84 17.25 3.83
CA SER A 101 17.26 18.64 4.13
C SER A 101 17.62 18.85 5.60
N MET A 102 17.06 18.05 6.49
CA MET A 102 17.36 18.04 7.92
C MET A 102 18.51 17.08 8.29
N GLY A 103 19.12 16.40 7.30
CA GLY A 103 20.20 15.44 7.51
C GLY A 103 19.74 14.05 7.95
N HIS A 104 18.47 13.71 7.74
CA HIS A 104 17.92 12.38 8.01
C HIS A 104 17.77 11.56 6.71
N ASP A 105 17.70 10.24 6.85
CA ASP A 105 17.41 9.31 5.76
C ASP A 105 15.99 9.50 5.20
N ASP A 106 15.62 8.81 4.12
CA ASP A 106 14.25 8.88 3.61
C ASP A 106 13.24 8.40 4.63
N LEU A 107 12.17 9.18 4.82
CA LEU A 107 11.03 8.78 5.66
C LEU A 107 10.31 7.58 5.05
N TYR A 108 10.22 7.56 3.73
CA TYR A 108 9.60 6.52 2.93
C TYR A 108 10.60 6.02 1.87
N PRO A 109 11.48 5.06 2.22
CA PRO A 109 12.55 4.56 1.33
C PRO A 109 12.07 3.49 0.34
N PHE A 110 10.76 3.37 0.10
CA PHE A 110 10.20 2.31 -0.73
C PHE A 110 10.05 2.75 -2.19
N VAL A 111 10.36 1.81 -3.09
CA VAL A 111 10.11 1.95 -4.53
C VAL A 111 8.80 1.24 -4.87
N LEU A 112 7.93 1.90 -5.63
CA LEU A 112 6.67 1.33 -6.10
C LEU A 112 6.75 1.05 -7.61
N PRO A 113 7.36 -0.08 -8.03
CA PRO A 113 7.40 -0.45 -9.44
C PRO A 113 6.00 -0.79 -9.96
N ALA A 114 5.84 -0.79 -11.28
CA ALA A 114 4.56 -1.04 -11.94
C ALA A 114 3.90 -2.36 -11.48
N ALA A 115 4.69 -3.42 -11.27
CA ALA A 115 4.18 -4.71 -10.80
C ALA A 115 3.60 -4.63 -9.37
N VAL A 116 4.24 -3.88 -8.47
CA VAL A 116 3.72 -3.67 -7.10
C VAL A 116 2.46 -2.80 -7.13
N LEU A 117 2.43 -1.76 -7.96
CA LEU A 117 1.24 -0.92 -8.13
C LEU A 117 0.04 -1.73 -8.66
N GLU A 118 0.27 -2.67 -9.57
CA GLU A 118 -0.80 -3.55 -10.06
C GLU A 118 -1.29 -4.51 -8.96
N LYS A 119 -0.39 -5.00 -8.11
CA LYS A 119 -0.77 -5.78 -6.93
C LYS A 119 -1.63 -4.97 -5.96
N MET A 120 -1.24 -3.74 -5.69
CA MET A 120 -2.00 -2.81 -4.84
C MET A 120 -3.36 -2.45 -5.46
N ARG A 121 -3.43 -2.29 -6.78
CA ARG A 121 -4.71 -2.03 -7.49
C ARG A 121 -5.68 -3.17 -7.27
N PHE A 122 -5.24 -4.41 -7.44
CA PHE A 122 -6.08 -5.58 -7.20
C PHE A 122 -6.58 -5.63 -5.75
N ILE A 123 -5.70 -5.37 -4.79
CA ILE A 123 -6.07 -5.28 -3.36
C ILE A 123 -7.13 -4.22 -3.13
N HIS A 124 -6.97 -3.03 -3.72
CA HIS A 124 -7.97 -1.97 -3.63
C HIS A 124 -9.33 -2.41 -4.18
N THR A 125 -9.36 -3.08 -5.34
CA THR A 125 -10.61 -3.63 -5.90
C THR A 125 -11.26 -4.62 -4.94
N VAL A 126 -10.50 -5.55 -4.35
CA VAL A 126 -11.02 -6.52 -3.37
C VAL A 126 -11.60 -5.83 -2.14
N VAL A 127 -10.92 -4.81 -1.61
CA VAL A 127 -11.40 -4.03 -0.46
C VAL A 127 -12.69 -3.28 -0.81
N ASP A 128 -12.74 -2.64 -1.98
CA ASP A 128 -13.91 -1.88 -2.44
C ASP A 128 -15.12 -2.78 -2.71
N GLU A 129 -14.91 -4.02 -3.19
CA GLU A 129 -15.97 -5.03 -3.38
C GLU A 129 -16.54 -5.57 -2.06
N VAL A 130 -15.72 -5.63 -1.01
CA VAL A 130 -16.12 -6.13 0.33
C VAL A 130 -16.67 -5.03 1.24
N ALA A 131 -16.31 -3.77 0.99
CA ALA A 131 -16.79 -2.62 1.76
C ALA A 131 -18.20 -2.06 1.46
N PRO A 132 -19.01 -2.50 0.46
CA PRO A 132 -20.28 -1.83 0.16
C PRO A 132 -21.36 -2.01 1.26
N ASP A 133 -21.18 -2.94 2.19
CA ASP A 133 -22.13 -3.23 3.27
C ASP A 133 -21.81 -2.53 4.60
N PHE A 134 -20.75 -1.73 4.68
CA PHE A 134 -20.40 -1.01 5.92
C PHE A 134 -21.18 0.31 6.03
N GLU A 135 -22.46 0.25 6.41
CA GLU A 135 -23.19 1.46 6.82
C GLU A 135 -22.56 2.02 8.11
N PRO A 136 -22.02 3.25 8.12
CA PRO A 136 -21.55 3.87 9.34
C PRO A 136 -22.75 4.13 10.27
N ALA A 137 -22.63 3.71 11.53
CA ALA A 137 -23.68 3.75 12.56
C ALA A 137 -24.22 5.16 12.93
N HIS A 138 -23.86 6.21 12.20
CA HIS A 138 -24.22 7.59 12.50
C HIS A 138 -25.51 8.08 11.82
N SER A 139 -26.16 7.26 10.97
CA SER A 139 -27.42 7.64 10.29
C SER A 139 -28.71 7.22 11.03
N ARG A 140 -28.64 6.88 12.33
CA ARG A 140 -29.82 6.66 13.19
C ARG A 140 -29.97 7.76 14.25
N ARG A 141 -30.26 8.98 13.80
CA ARG A 141 -30.93 10.09 14.50
C ARG A 141 -31.26 11.07 13.37
N THR A 142 -32.51 11.30 12.98
CA THR A 142 -33.64 11.80 13.79
C THR A 142 -34.95 11.55 13.06
N VAL A 143 -35.99 11.25 13.84
CA VAL A 143 -37.42 11.46 13.52
C VAL A 143 -37.70 12.96 13.47
#